data_AF-A0A2M7PV64-F1
#
_entry.id   AF-A0A2M7PV64-F1
#
_cell.length_a   1.000
_cell.length_b   1.000
_cell.length_c   1.000
_cell.angle_alpha   90.00
_cell.angle_beta   90.00
_cell.angle_gamma   90.00
#
_symmetry.space_group_name_H-M   'P 1'
#
loop_
_entity.id
_entity.type
_entity.pdbx_description
1 polymer ?
#
loop_
_entity_poly.entity_id
_entity_poly.type
_entity_poly.pdbx_seq_one_letter_code
_entity_poly.pdbx_strand_id
1 'polypeptide(L)'
;KILVSDKQVGKFKQGDAVEQETDIRASRGAYHIYASLDLQAQQEKSWFTVSEINLGSTEVANLKRHILQTEDLESQLMSDIRKGTGNLKKMVANADGFQVTNTPLCSARHYSNTLYNIMRGGVFANNYTVERHDFKLYVGQINKRAAKKHHLWLDSLPVQVSYTDLLAMAEKFDDADLTRITCEYLPLTFSRRHGDPSRPWNQFSIETKNEDASLKYNYQGNWRDIFQNWEALCLSYPEFIEGIISRFVNASTMDGYNPYRIMRNGFEWEVPDPHNAWSYIGYWGDHQIIYLQKLMELSHQFHPGKIDVLLNQRIFTYANIPYQIKSYDEIIENPKDTVLFNAALHERIHINVAHLGADARLLWDKSGHHTYKVNLTEKILATLLSKLSNFIPEAGIWLNTQRPEWNDANNALVGNGTSMVTLCYLRRFLKFWEELFANSTHEQVAVSEEMATFFQDIFTI
;
A
#
# COMPACT_ATOMS: atom_id res chain seq x y z
N LYS A 1 30.14 -33.07 20.96
CA LYS A 1 30.77 -31.82 21.47
C LYS A 1 30.10 -30.64 20.80
N ILE A 2 29.95 -29.52 21.50
CA ILE A 2 29.40 -28.28 20.96
C ILE A 2 30.53 -27.26 20.87
N LEU A 3 30.65 -26.55 19.75
CA LEU A 3 31.55 -25.41 19.58
C LEU A 3 30.70 -24.15 19.39
N VAL A 4 30.97 -23.08 20.14
CA VAL A 4 30.17 -21.84 20.11
C VAL A 4 30.89 -20.70 19.39
N SER A 5 32.00 -21.01 18.73
CA SER A 5 32.81 -20.08 17.94
C SER A 5 33.50 -20.77 16.76
N ASP A 6 34.06 -19.99 15.84
CA ASP A 6 34.81 -20.52 14.70
C ASP A 6 36.29 -20.86 15.00
N LYS A 7 36.75 -20.67 16.25
CA LYS A 7 38.17 -20.80 16.63
C LYS A 7 38.76 -22.19 16.35
N GLN A 8 37.95 -23.23 16.48
CA GLN A 8 38.40 -24.62 16.31
C GLN A 8 38.02 -25.24 14.95
N VAL A 9 37.37 -24.47 14.05
CA VAL A 9 37.02 -24.95 12.71
C VAL A 9 38.27 -25.30 11.90
N GLY A 10 39.36 -24.53 12.06
CA GLY A 10 40.65 -24.82 11.42
C GLY A 10 41.25 -26.16 11.86
N LYS A 11 41.24 -26.45 13.17
CA LYS A 11 41.70 -27.73 13.75
C LYS A 11 40.90 -28.91 13.22
N PHE A 12 39.57 -28.81 13.24
CA PHE A 12 38.70 -29.86 12.70
C PHE A 12 39.01 -30.18 11.24
N LYS A 13 39.22 -29.15 10.40
CA LYS A 13 39.58 -29.32 8.98
C LYS A 13 40.93 -30.02 8.79
N GLN A 14 41.85 -29.91 9.75
CA GLN A 14 43.16 -30.56 9.73
C GLN A 14 43.12 -32.00 10.27
N GLY A 15 41.96 -32.46 10.76
CA GLY A 15 41.81 -33.76 11.41
C GLY A 15 42.20 -33.77 12.89
N ASP A 16 42.49 -32.60 13.46
CA ASP A 16 42.84 -32.47 14.87
C ASP A 16 41.60 -32.58 15.77
N ALA A 17 41.84 -33.02 17.01
CA ALA A 17 40.81 -33.05 18.03
C ALA A 17 40.33 -31.64 18.37
N VAL A 18 39.01 -31.49 18.48
CA VAL A 18 38.35 -30.28 18.99
C VAL A 18 37.88 -30.48 20.43
N GLU A 19 37.78 -29.39 21.17
CA GLU A 19 37.31 -29.34 22.56
C GLU A 19 35.95 -28.65 22.64
N GLN A 20 35.11 -29.05 23.60
CA GLN A 20 33.81 -28.43 23.80
C GLN A 20 33.94 -26.99 24.31
N GLU A 21 33.14 -26.09 23.75
CA GLU A 21 33.10 -24.68 24.13
C GLU A 21 31.73 -24.36 24.76
N THR A 22 31.72 -23.61 25.87
CA THR A 22 30.48 -23.21 26.58
C THR A 22 30.38 -21.70 26.84
N ASP A 23 31.51 -21.00 27.00
CA ASP A 23 31.61 -19.53 27.08
C ASP A 23 32.82 -19.07 26.26
N ILE A 24 32.56 -18.35 25.16
CA ILE A 24 33.60 -17.74 24.34
C ILE A 24 33.31 -16.25 24.21
N ARG A 25 34.28 -15.43 24.64
CA ARG A 25 34.20 -13.98 24.59
C ARG A 25 34.96 -13.42 23.40
N ALA A 26 34.53 -12.25 22.94
CA ALA A 26 35.17 -11.48 21.87
C ALA A 26 35.42 -12.28 20.58
N SER A 27 34.42 -13.08 20.16
CA SER A 27 34.43 -13.81 18.89
C SER A 27 33.09 -13.66 18.19
N ARG A 28 33.06 -13.86 16.87
CA ARG A 28 31.79 -14.14 16.18
C ARG A 28 31.18 -15.40 16.78
N GLY A 29 29.90 -15.33 17.14
CA GLY A 29 29.16 -16.47 17.66
C GLY A 29 28.89 -17.49 16.56
N ALA A 30 29.02 -18.76 16.90
CA ALA A 30 28.66 -19.88 16.05
C ALA A 30 27.95 -20.96 16.89
N TYR A 31 27.39 -21.98 16.25
CA TYR A 31 26.86 -23.16 16.94
C TYR A 31 27.12 -24.40 16.09
N HIS A 32 28.25 -25.06 16.32
CA HIS A 32 28.67 -26.25 15.61
C HIS A 32 28.47 -27.50 16.47
N ILE A 33 27.94 -28.57 15.86
CA ILE A 33 27.80 -29.89 16.50
C ILE A 33 28.89 -30.80 15.95
N TYR A 34 29.76 -31.28 16.83
CA TYR A 34 30.75 -32.31 16.53
C TYR A 34 30.29 -33.66 17.10
N ALA A 35 30.13 -34.65 16.24
CA ALA A 35 29.75 -36.02 16.60
C ALA A 35 30.50 -37.03 15.73
N SER A 36 30.76 -38.20 16.29
CA SER A 36 31.20 -39.39 15.54
C SER A 36 29.99 -40.27 15.29
N LEU A 37 29.79 -40.68 14.04
CA LEU A 37 28.67 -41.51 13.63
C LEU A 37 29.22 -42.75 12.91
N ASP A 38 28.69 -43.91 13.26
CA ASP A 38 28.87 -45.12 12.46
C ASP A 38 27.65 -45.23 11.53
N LEU A 39 27.89 -45.17 10.22
CA LEU A 39 26.84 -45.16 9.20
C LEU A 39 27.07 -46.33 8.24
N GLN A 40 26.23 -47.34 8.36
CA GLN A 40 26.33 -48.54 7.53
C GLN A 40 25.80 -48.29 6.11
N ALA A 41 26.08 -49.23 5.20
CA ALA A 41 25.58 -49.15 3.83
C ALA A 41 24.04 -49.02 3.82
N GLN A 42 23.51 -48.10 3.02
CA GLN A 42 22.08 -47.78 2.90
C GLN A 42 21.40 -47.23 4.16
N GLN A 43 22.16 -46.80 5.17
CA GLN A 43 21.61 -46.08 6.31
C GLN A 43 21.64 -44.57 6.10
N GLU A 44 20.65 -43.89 6.69
CA GLU A 44 20.55 -42.44 6.76
C GLU A 44 20.52 -41.98 8.22
N LYS A 45 21.14 -40.84 8.49
CA LYS A 45 21.02 -40.12 9.76
C LYS A 45 20.64 -38.68 9.48
N SER A 46 19.59 -38.22 10.15
CA SER A 46 19.07 -36.86 10.07
C SER A 46 19.14 -36.17 11.43
N TRP A 47 19.24 -34.85 11.40
CA TRP A 47 19.15 -33.99 12.58
C TRP A 47 18.65 -32.61 12.16
N PHE A 48 18.20 -31.82 13.14
CA PHE A 48 17.77 -30.45 12.94
C PHE A 48 18.69 -29.49 13.68
N THR A 49 18.86 -28.29 13.12
CA THR A 49 19.37 -27.12 13.85
C THR A 49 18.32 -26.04 13.73
N VAL A 50 17.83 -25.57 14.88
CA VAL A 50 16.79 -24.54 14.96
C VAL A 50 17.42 -23.28 15.51
N SER A 51 17.13 -22.14 14.88
CA SER A 51 17.59 -20.83 15.31
C SER A 51 16.40 -19.90 15.40
N GLU A 52 16.30 -19.18 16.51
CA GLU A 52 15.26 -18.21 16.78
C GLU A 52 15.91 -16.91 17.23
N ILE A 53 15.31 -15.78 16.86
CA ILE A 53 15.83 -14.45 17.13
C ILE A 53 14.91 -13.69 18.09
N ASN A 54 15.41 -12.59 18.65
CA ASN A 54 14.62 -11.67 19.48
C ASN A 54 13.96 -12.32 20.72
N LEU A 55 14.64 -13.27 21.37
CA LEU A 55 14.17 -13.91 22.60
C LEU A 55 14.70 -13.20 23.85
N GLY A 56 13.80 -12.81 24.75
CA GLY A 56 14.11 -12.38 26.11
C GLY A 56 14.44 -13.54 27.05
N SER A 57 14.90 -13.22 28.26
CA SER A 57 15.33 -14.22 29.26
C SER A 57 14.23 -15.22 29.64
N THR A 58 12.98 -14.75 29.78
CA THR A 58 11.81 -15.59 30.07
C THR A 58 11.52 -16.57 28.92
N GLU A 59 11.59 -16.10 27.67
CA GLU A 59 11.34 -16.93 26.49
C GLU A 59 12.42 -18.00 26.32
N VAL A 60 13.69 -17.65 26.55
CA VAL A 60 14.80 -18.61 26.57
C VAL A 60 14.61 -19.67 27.65
N ALA A 61 14.22 -19.27 28.86
CA ALA A 61 13.97 -20.21 29.96
C ALA A 61 12.80 -21.16 29.66
N ASN A 62 11.72 -20.64 29.06
CA ASN A 62 10.57 -21.42 28.65
C ASN A 62 10.90 -22.38 27.50
N LEU A 63 11.65 -21.91 26.49
CA LEU A 63 12.12 -22.75 25.38
C LEU A 63 13.02 -23.89 25.88
N LYS A 64 13.97 -23.59 26.78
CA LYS A 64 14.81 -24.61 27.41
C LYS A 64 13.96 -25.65 28.15
N ARG A 65 12.96 -25.21 28.92
CA ARG A 65 12.05 -26.10 29.63
C ARG A 65 11.27 -26.99 28.66
N HIS A 66 10.72 -26.39 27.60
CA HIS A 66 9.99 -27.11 26.55
C HIS A 66 10.86 -28.18 25.89
N ILE A 67 12.09 -27.83 25.47
CA ILE A 67 13.03 -28.79 24.86
C ILE A 67 13.37 -29.96 25.80
N LEU A 68 13.51 -29.71 27.10
CA LEU A 68 13.87 -30.76 28.06
C LEU A 68 12.69 -31.63 28.50
N GLN A 69 11.45 -31.18 28.33
CA GLN A 69 10.24 -31.83 28.86
C GLN A 69 9.35 -32.43 27.76
N THR A 70 9.56 -32.08 26.49
CA THR A 70 8.76 -32.57 25.37
C THR A 70 9.45 -33.76 24.71
N GLU A 71 8.77 -34.91 24.71
CA GLU A 71 9.29 -36.15 24.12
C GLU A 71 9.17 -36.19 22.59
N ASP A 72 8.20 -35.47 22.01
CA ASP A 72 7.83 -35.53 20.58
C ASP A 72 8.23 -34.27 19.77
N LEU A 73 9.34 -33.61 20.15
CA LEU A 73 9.79 -32.34 19.56
C LEU A 73 9.89 -32.36 18.03
N GLU A 74 10.39 -33.44 17.44
CA GLU A 74 10.50 -33.57 15.98
C GLU A 74 9.13 -33.50 15.31
N SER A 75 8.13 -34.21 15.87
CA SER A 75 6.77 -34.19 15.38
C SER A 75 6.17 -32.79 15.46
N GLN A 76 6.38 -32.08 16.58
CA GLN A 76 5.90 -30.72 16.78
C GLN A 76 6.55 -29.73 15.81
N LEU A 77 7.88 -29.80 15.62
CA LEU A 77 8.61 -28.97 14.66
C LEU A 77 8.10 -29.18 13.23
N MET A 78 7.98 -30.44 12.81
CA MET A 78 7.48 -30.76 11.47
C MET A 78 6.01 -30.37 11.29
N SER A 79 5.21 -30.45 12.35
CA SER A 79 3.83 -29.95 12.35
C SER A 79 3.77 -28.44 12.15
N ASP A 80 4.63 -27.67 12.83
CA ASP A 80 4.67 -26.22 12.69
C ASP A 80 5.18 -25.78 11.30
N ILE A 81 6.20 -26.45 10.74
CA ILE A 81 6.65 -26.24 9.36
C ILE A 81 5.52 -26.49 8.35
N ARG A 82 4.76 -27.58 8.52
CA ARG A 82 3.59 -27.88 7.69
C ARG A 82 2.48 -26.85 7.87
N LYS A 83 2.26 -26.36 9.10
CA LYS A 83 1.30 -25.29 9.40
C LYS A 83 1.69 -23.99 8.69
N GLY A 84 2.97 -23.61 8.72
CA GLY A 84 3.49 -22.47 7.96
C GLY A 84 3.25 -22.60 6.46
N THR A 85 3.51 -23.78 5.90
CA THR A 85 3.21 -24.09 4.49
C THR A 85 1.71 -23.98 4.20
N GLY A 86 0.86 -24.53 5.06
CA GLY A 86 -0.60 -24.45 4.93
C GLY A 86 -1.12 -23.02 4.96
N ASN A 87 -0.60 -22.19 5.86
CA ASN A 87 -0.95 -20.77 5.97
C ASN A 87 -0.56 -19.99 4.71
N LEU A 88 0.66 -20.20 4.20
CA LEU A 88 1.12 -19.55 2.97
C LEU A 88 0.27 -19.97 1.76
N LYS A 89 -0.03 -21.27 1.64
CA LYS A 89 -0.92 -21.78 0.60
C LYS A 89 -2.31 -21.15 0.71
N LYS A 90 -2.87 -21.01 1.92
CA LYS A 90 -4.16 -20.34 2.13
C LYS A 90 -4.14 -18.89 1.62
N MET A 91 -3.10 -18.12 1.97
CA MET A 91 -2.96 -16.73 1.49
C MET A 91 -2.86 -16.62 -0.03
N VAL A 92 -2.10 -17.50 -0.67
CA VAL A 92 -1.98 -17.51 -2.14
C VAL A 92 -3.27 -18.00 -2.81
N ALA A 93 -3.98 -18.94 -2.20
CA ALA A 93 -5.28 -19.42 -2.68
C ALA A 93 -6.36 -18.35 -2.63
N ASN A 94 -6.34 -17.49 -1.60
CA ASN A 94 -7.25 -16.35 -1.49
C ASN A 94 -7.12 -15.38 -2.69
N ALA A 95 -6.00 -15.36 -3.40
CA ALA A 95 -5.79 -14.52 -4.58
C ALA A 95 -5.64 -15.35 -5.88
N ASP A 96 -6.38 -16.46 -5.98
CA ASP A 96 -6.44 -17.35 -7.16
C ASP A 96 -5.09 -17.88 -7.65
N GLY A 97 -4.11 -18.04 -6.76
CA GLY A 97 -2.74 -18.43 -7.13
C GLY A 97 -2.54 -19.93 -7.41
N PHE A 98 -3.58 -20.75 -7.37
CA PHE A 98 -3.49 -22.19 -7.66
C PHE A 98 -4.10 -22.51 -9.01
N GLN A 99 -3.26 -23.07 -9.89
CA GLN A 99 -3.68 -23.60 -11.17
C GLN A 99 -3.00 -24.94 -11.41
N VAL A 100 -3.72 -25.88 -12.02
CA VAL A 100 -3.16 -27.16 -12.47
C VAL A 100 -3.32 -27.22 -13.97
N THR A 101 -2.19 -27.33 -14.67
CA THR A 101 -2.14 -27.42 -16.14
C THR A 101 -1.20 -28.56 -16.53
N ASN A 102 -1.18 -28.92 -17.81
CA ASN A 102 -0.21 -29.88 -18.33
C ASN A 102 1.23 -29.29 -18.44
N THR A 103 1.44 -28.06 -17.97
CA THR A 103 2.76 -27.40 -17.93
C THR A 103 3.07 -26.98 -16.48
N PRO A 104 3.72 -27.85 -15.68
CA PRO A 104 4.00 -27.59 -14.26
C PRO A 104 4.73 -26.27 -13.99
N LEU A 105 5.61 -25.85 -14.91
CA LEU A 105 6.33 -24.57 -14.80
C LEU A 105 5.39 -23.36 -14.85
N CYS A 106 4.32 -23.41 -15.67
CA CYS A 106 3.32 -22.35 -15.71
C CYS A 106 2.54 -22.27 -14.40
N SER A 107 2.12 -23.43 -13.86
CA SER A 107 1.45 -23.52 -12.55
C SER A 107 2.34 -22.97 -11.42
N ALA A 108 3.62 -23.35 -11.39
CA ALA A 108 4.57 -22.84 -10.40
C ALA A 108 4.82 -21.34 -10.57
N ARG A 109 4.90 -20.85 -11.82
CA ARG A 109 5.09 -19.43 -12.08
C ARG A 109 3.88 -18.61 -11.66
N HIS A 110 2.67 -19.05 -11.98
CA HIS A 110 1.42 -18.41 -11.55
C HIS A 110 1.35 -18.30 -10.02
N TYR A 111 1.62 -19.40 -9.32
CA TYR A 111 1.72 -19.40 -7.85
C TYR A 111 2.70 -18.35 -7.33
N SER A 112 3.92 -18.30 -7.88
CA SER A 112 4.94 -17.32 -7.46
C SER A 112 4.57 -15.88 -7.82
N ASN A 113 3.95 -15.64 -8.99
CA ASN A 113 3.48 -14.32 -9.41
C ASN A 113 2.42 -13.80 -8.44
N THR A 114 1.41 -14.62 -8.12
CA THR A 114 0.38 -14.28 -7.14
C THR A 114 1.00 -14.04 -5.77
N LEU A 115 1.89 -14.92 -5.32
CA LEU A 115 2.55 -14.78 -4.02
C LEU A 115 3.30 -13.44 -3.91
N TYR A 116 4.11 -13.07 -4.89
CA TYR A 116 4.83 -11.81 -4.85
C TYR A 116 3.93 -10.59 -5.02
N ASN A 117 2.80 -10.71 -5.74
CA ASN A 117 1.77 -9.67 -5.81
C ASN A 117 1.19 -9.38 -4.42
N ILE A 118 0.74 -10.42 -3.71
CA ILE A 118 0.14 -10.27 -2.38
C ILE A 118 1.15 -9.94 -1.28
N MET A 119 2.42 -10.33 -1.44
CA MET A 119 3.48 -9.88 -0.53
C MET A 119 3.73 -8.37 -0.63
N ARG A 120 3.52 -7.76 -1.81
CA ARG A 120 3.79 -6.33 -2.01
C ARG A 120 2.54 -5.47 -1.82
N GLY A 121 1.37 -5.93 -2.28
CA GLY A 121 0.09 -5.21 -2.18
C GLY A 121 -0.83 -5.65 -1.04
N GLY A 122 -0.57 -6.82 -0.44
CA GLY A 122 -1.42 -7.44 0.57
C GLY A 122 -2.47 -8.40 -0.01
N VAL A 123 -3.20 -9.07 0.88
CA VAL A 123 -4.34 -9.95 0.55
C VAL A 123 -5.45 -9.79 1.59
N PHE A 124 -6.70 -9.99 1.18
CA PHE A 124 -7.84 -10.06 2.09
C PHE A 124 -7.87 -11.43 2.76
N ALA A 125 -7.73 -11.46 4.08
CA ALA A 125 -7.57 -12.72 4.81
C ALA A 125 -8.88 -13.53 4.91
N ASN A 126 -10.01 -12.82 4.99
CA ASN A 126 -11.32 -13.37 5.33
C ASN A 126 -12.39 -12.99 4.29
N ASN A 127 -12.06 -13.08 3.00
CA ASN A 127 -12.93 -12.66 1.90
C ASN A 127 -13.46 -11.23 2.11
N TYR A 128 -14.78 -11.06 2.12
CA TYR A 128 -15.47 -9.79 2.36
C TYR A 128 -15.92 -9.62 3.81
N THR A 129 -15.40 -10.40 4.76
CA THR A 129 -15.76 -10.27 6.17
C THR A 129 -14.91 -9.20 6.85
N VAL A 130 -15.58 -8.28 7.54
CA VAL A 130 -15.00 -7.22 8.34
C VAL A 130 -15.14 -7.54 9.82
N GLU A 131 -14.03 -7.46 10.55
CA GLU A 131 -14.02 -7.58 12.01
C GLU A 131 -14.33 -6.22 12.65
N ARG A 132 -15.36 -6.18 13.49
CA ARG A 132 -15.80 -4.93 14.16
C ARG A 132 -14.68 -4.25 14.92
N HIS A 133 -13.86 -5.01 15.63
CA HIS A 133 -12.80 -4.44 16.47
C HIS A 133 -11.79 -3.67 15.60
N ASP A 134 -11.34 -4.26 14.50
CA ASP A 134 -10.39 -3.62 13.58
C ASP A 134 -11.02 -2.43 12.85
N PHE A 135 -12.27 -2.55 12.40
CA PHE A 135 -12.98 -1.45 11.75
C PHE A 135 -13.19 -0.27 12.70
N LYS A 136 -13.61 -0.51 13.96
CA LYS A 136 -13.74 0.53 14.97
C LYS A 136 -12.41 1.24 15.23
N LEU A 137 -11.32 0.47 15.32
CA LEU A 137 -9.97 1.03 15.47
C LEU A 137 -9.59 1.89 14.26
N TYR A 138 -9.86 1.41 13.04
CA TYR A 138 -9.64 2.13 11.80
C TYR A 138 -10.38 3.47 11.79
N VAL A 139 -11.70 3.49 12.04
CA VAL A 139 -12.48 4.74 12.07
C VAL A 139 -11.90 5.72 13.10
N GLY A 140 -11.48 5.24 14.27
CA GLY A 140 -10.82 6.05 15.30
C GLY A 140 -9.46 6.63 14.89
N GLN A 141 -8.70 5.92 14.05
CA GLN A 141 -7.43 6.38 13.49
C GLN A 141 -7.63 7.38 12.34
N ILE A 142 -8.67 7.17 11.52
CA ILE A 142 -8.95 8.04 10.38
C ILE A 142 -9.57 9.36 10.83
N ASN A 143 -10.63 9.31 11.63
CA ASN A 143 -11.37 10.51 12.04
C ASN A 143 -11.93 10.35 13.45
N LYS A 144 -11.27 10.99 14.41
CA LYS A 144 -11.68 10.95 15.82
C LYS A 144 -13.05 11.58 16.06
N ARG A 145 -13.46 12.56 15.24
CA ARG A 145 -14.80 13.19 15.35
C ARG A 145 -15.88 12.24 14.87
N ALA A 146 -15.71 11.60 13.71
CA ALA A 146 -16.64 10.60 13.20
C ALA A 146 -16.74 9.38 14.13
N ALA A 147 -15.60 8.89 14.64
CA ALA A 147 -15.56 7.80 15.61
C ALA A 147 -16.36 8.14 16.88
N LYS A 148 -16.21 9.36 17.40
CA LYS A 148 -16.97 9.83 18.57
C LYS A 148 -18.46 10.00 18.25
N LYS A 149 -18.79 10.59 17.10
CA LYS A 149 -20.18 10.82 16.66
C LYS A 149 -20.94 9.49 16.54
N HIS A 150 -20.30 8.47 15.97
CA HIS A 150 -20.93 7.19 15.62
C HIS A 150 -20.58 6.03 16.58
N HIS A 151 -20.03 6.32 17.77
CA HIS A 151 -19.52 5.29 18.69
C HIS A 151 -20.57 4.24 19.06
N LEU A 152 -21.83 4.63 19.32
CA LEU A 152 -22.91 3.70 19.66
C LEU A 152 -23.20 2.71 18.53
N TRP A 153 -23.14 3.16 17.27
CA TRP A 153 -23.30 2.29 16.12
C TRP A 153 -22.10 1.38 15.93
N LEU A 154 -20.88 1.91 16.05
CA LEU A 154 -19.65 1.11 15.97
C LEU A 154 -19.63 0.00 17.03
N ASP A 155 -20.18 0.27 18.22
CA ASP A 155 -20.30 -0.71 19.31
C ASP A 155 -21.44 -1.71 19.10
N SER A 156 -22.51 -1.32 18.40
CA SER A 156 -23.65 -2.21 18.12
C SER A 156 -23.45 -3.11 16.90
N LEU A 157 -22.40 -2.88 16.08
CA LEU A 157 -22.05 -3.78 14.99
C LEU A 157 -21.88 -5.23 15.50
N PRO A 158 -22.25 -6.23 14.70
CA PRO A 158 -21.91 -7.63 14.96
C PRO A 158 -20.39 -7.83 15.05
N VAL A 159 -19.92 -8.90 15.71
CA VAL A 159 -18.47 -9.19 15.81
C VAL A 159 -17.82 -9.29 14.42
N GLN A 160 -18.54 -9.88 13.47
CA GLN A 160 -18.18 -9.96 12.05
C GLN A 160 -19.37 -9.51 11.21
N VAL A 161 -19.11 -8.69 10.20
CA VAL A 161 -20.11 -8.16 9.27
C VAL A 161 -19.58 -8.28 7.85
N SER A 162 -20.44 -8.52 6.86
CA SER A 162 -20.01 -8.47 5.46
C SER A 162 -19.68 -7.02 5.06
N TYR A 163 -18.72 -6.83 4.17
CA TYR A 163 -18.31 -5.50 3.70
C TYR A 163 -19.48 -4.78 3.02
N THR A 164 -20.26 -5.48 2.20
CA THR A 164 -21.44 -4.93 1.52
C THR A 164 -22.54 -4.50 2.50
N ASP A 165 -22.79 -5.30 3.55
CA ASP A 165 -23.75 -4.92 4.60
C ASP A 165 -23.24 -3.71 5.40
N LEU A 166 -21.94 -3.67 5.69
CA LEU A 166 -21.33 -2.55 6.40
C LEU A 166 -21.47 -1.24 5.61
N LEU A 167 -21.27 -1.26 4.29
CA LEU A 167 -21.51 -0.12 3.41
C LEU A 167 -22.98 0.32 3.47
N ALA A 168 -23.92 -0.62 3.28
CA ALA A 168 -25.35 -0.33 3.32
C ALA A 168 -25.82 0.19 4.69
N MET A 169 -25.18 -0.23 5.79
CA MET A 169 -25.43 0.31 7.12
C MET A 169 -24.90 1.73 7.28
N ALA A 170 -23.70 2.02 6.79
CA ALA A 170 -23.09 3.35 6.87
C ALA A 170 -23.86 4.40 6.06
N GLU A 171 -24.37 4.03 4.88
CA GLU A 171 -25.17 4.91 4.02
C GLU A 171 -26.46 5.41 4.69
N LYS A 172 -27.06 4.65 5.62
CA LYS A 172 -28.29 5.05 6.33
C LYS A 172 -28.11 6.24 7.27
N PHE A 173 -26.86 6.60 7.61
CA PHE A 173 -26.58 7.74 8.48
C PHE A 173 -26.54 9.08 7.75
N ASP A 174 -26.57 9.08 6.40
CA ASP A 174 -26.43 10.29 5.58
C ASP A 174 -25.23 11.16 6.01
N ASP A 175 -24.11 10.50 6.31
CA ASP A 175 -22.87 11.13 6.76
C ASP A 175 -21.75 10.82 5.78
N ALA A 176 -21.39 11.81 4.96
CA ALA A 176 -20.40 11.67 3.90
C ALA A 176 -19.00 11.28 4.42
N ASP A 177 -18.64 11.66 5.65
CA ASP A 177 -17.38 11.20 6.26
C ASP A 177 -17.48 9.71 6.60
N LEU A 178 -18.57 9.28 7.24
CA LEU A 178 -18.76 7.87 7.58
C LEU A 178 -18.80 6.98 6.33
N THR A 179 -19.55 7.37 5.30
CA THR A 179 -19.65 6.64 4.03
C THR A 179 -18.28 6.51 3.36
N ARG A 180 -17.53 7.62 3.24
CA ARG A 180 -16.17 7.60 2.68
C ARG A 180 -15.24 6.69 3.48
N ILE A 181 -15.18 6.86 4.80
CA ILE A 181 -14.28 6.09 5.66
C ILE A 181 -14.59 4.60 5.52
N THR A 182 -15.88 4.23 5.53
CA THR A 182 -16.33 2.85 5.39
C THR A 182 -15.97 2.27 4.02
N CYS A 183 -16.18 3.03 2.94
CA CYS A 183 -15.80 2.63 1.59
C CYS A 183 -14.28 2.42 1.47
N GLU A 184 -13.48 3.31 2.03
CA GLU A 184 -12.02 3.24 2.01
C GLU A 184 -11.41 2.11 2.86
N TYR A 185 -12.20 1.44 3.70
CA TYR A 185 -11.68 0.39 4.56
C TYR A 185 -11.31 -0.87 3.77
N LEU A 186 -10.02 -1.20 3.77
CA LEU A 186 -9.45 -2.39 3.12
C LEU A 186 -8.77 -3.29 4.18
N PRO A 187 -9.39 -4.41 4.60
CA PRO A 187 -8.82 -5.33 5.60
C PRO A 187 -7.70 -6.21 5.01
N LEU A 188 -6.66 -5.57 4.47
CA LEU A 188 -5.50 -6.23 3.89
C LEU A 188 -4.49 -6.62 4.97
N THR A 189 -3.85 -7.76 4.76
CA THR A 189 -2.72 -8.23 5.56
C THR A 189 -1.58 -8.68 4.65
N PHE A 190 -0.49 -9.19 5.22
CA PHE A 190 0.65 -9.82 4.54
C PHE A 190 1.54 -8.90 3.68
N SER A 191 1.10 -7.68 3.38
CA SER A 191 1.89 -6.70 2.63
C SER A 191 3.17 -6.30 3.38
N ARG A 192 4.24 -6.03 2.62
CA ARG A 192 5.49 -5.43 3.11
C ARG A 192 6.16 -4.62 2.00
N ARG A 193 7.04 -3.70 2.39
CA ARG A 193 7.95 -3.04 1.44
C ARG A 193 8.93 -4.06 0.84
N HIS A 194 9.26 -3.88 -0.44
CA HIS A 194 10.11 -4.80 -1.21
C HIS A 194 11.59 -4.44 -1.09
N GLY A 195 12.05 -4.26 0.14
CA GLY A 195 13.46 -4.15 0.49
C GLY A 195 14.10 -5.52 0.64
N ASP A 196 15.35 -5.65 0.20
CA ASP A 196 16.16 -6.86 0.32
C ASP A 196 17.65 -6.51 0.04
N PRO A 197 18.62 -7.41 0.22
CA PRO A 197 20.04 -7.12 -0.02
C PRO A 197 20.37 -6.64 -1.44
N SER A 198 19.56 -6.97 -2.45
CA SER A 198 19.69 -6.44 -3.82
C SER A 198 19.03 -5.07 -4.03
N ARG A 199 18.22 -4.63 -3.05
CA ARG A 199 17.53 -3.32 -3.01
C ARG A 199 17.77 -2.64 -1.65
N PRO A 200 19.03 -2.40 -1.24
CA PRO A 200 19.35 -1.93 0.11
C PRO A 200 18.84 -0.51 0.42
N TRP A 201 18.51 0.28 -0.61
CA TRP A 201 17.88 1.60 -0.47
C TRP A 201 16.41 1.52 -0.03
N ASN A 202 15.77 0.36 -0.12
CA ASN A 202 14.43 0.11 0.38
C ASN A 202 14.49 -0.55 1.76
N GLN A 203 14.12 0.19 2.81
CA GLN A 203 13.89 -0.43 4.12
C GLN A 203 12.60 -1.27 4.08
N PHE A 204 12.64 -2.43 4.74
CA PHE A 204 11.47 -3.31 4.87
C PHE A 204 11.28 -3.78 6.31
N SER A 205 10.02 -4.04 6.65
CA SER A 205 9.57 -4.67 7.88
C SER A 205 8.40 -5.60 7.52
N ILE A 206 8.30 -6.75 8.19
CA ILE A 206 7.26 -7.75 7.94
C ILE A 206 6.40 -7.83 9.20
N GLU A 207 5.30 -7.09 9.22
CA GLU A 207 4.42 -6.97 10.38
C GLU A 207 3.06 -7.60 10.09
N THR A 208 2.99 -8.93 10.22
CA THR A 208 1.77 -9.68 9.92
C THR A 208 0.95 -10.05 11.15
N LYS A 209 1.48 -9.78 12.36
CA LYS A 209 0.84 -10.08 13.63
C LYS A 209 0.86 -8.87 14.56
N ASN A 210 -0.16 -8.75 15.39
CA ASN A 210 -0.19 -7.83 16.52
C ASN A 210 0.66 -8.38 17.67
N GLU A 211 0.85 -7.59 18.73
CA GLU A 211 1.61 -7.99 19.93
C GLU A 211 1.00 -9.22 20.63
N ASP A 212 -0.31 -9.39 20.56
CA ASP A 212 -1.04 -10.56 21.09
C ASP A 212 -1.03 -11.78 20.14
N ALA A 213 -0.21 -11.74 19.08
CA ALA A 213 -0.10 -12.72 18.01
C ALA A 213 -1.34 -12.88 17.10
N SER A 214 -2.39 -12.05 17.27
CA SER A 214 -3.52 -11.99 16.35
C SER A 214 -3.11 -11.43 14.98
N LEU A 215 -3.96 -11.62 13.96
CA LEU A 215 -3.69 -11.13 12.61
C LEU A 215 -3.65 -9.59 12.59
N LYS A 216 -2.60 -9.02 11.99
CA LYS A 216 -2.51 -7.58 11.78
C LYS A 216 -3.06 -7.20 10.42
N TYR A 217 -4.10 -6.36 10.40
CA TYR A 217 -4.56 -5.68 9.20
C TYR A 217 -3.74 -4.41 9.01
N ASN A 218 -2.84 -4.41 8.03
CA ASN A 218 -2.02 -3.26 7.71
C ASN A 218 -1.50 -3.34 6.29
N TYR A 219 -1.34 -2.17 5.68
CA TYR A 219 -0.68 -2.04 4.39
C TYR A 219 0.02 -0.70 4.26
N GLN A 220 1.11 -0.72 3.50
CA GLN A 220 1.79 0.47 3.02
C GLN A 220 2.51 0.17 1.72
N GLY A 221 2.53 1.13 0.80
CA GLY A 221 3.22 0.97 -0.46
C GLY A 221 3.35 2.29 -1.20
N ASN A 222 4.41 2.39 -2.02
CA ASN A 222 4.54 3.48 -2.96
C ASN A 222 3.34 3.46 -3.92
N TRP A 223 2.87 4.64 -4.31
CA TRP A 223 1.64 4.85 -5.06
C TRP A 223 1.46 3.87 -6.23
N ARG A 224 2.40 3.91 -7.18
CA ARG A 224 2.38 3.07 -8.37
C ARG A 224 2.41 1.58 -8.02
N ASP A 225 3.30 1.17 -7.12
CA ASP A 225 3.49 -0.23 -6.78
C ASP A 225 2.22 -0.87 -6.22
N ILE A 226 1.58 -0.19 -5.25
CA ILE A 226 0.43 -0.75 -4.55
C ILE A 226 -0.82 -0.77 -5.42
N PHE A 227 -1.11 0.30 -6.19
CA PHE A 227 -2.26 0.32 -7.07
C PHE A 227 -2.12 -0.65 -8.25
N GLN A 228 -0.91 -0.89 -8.75
CA GLN A 228 -0.66 -1.97 -9.71
C GLN A 228 -0.92 -3.36 -9.12
N ASN A 229 -0.53 -3.61 -7.86
CA ASN A 229 -0.81 -4.90 -7.23
C ASN A 229 -2.30 -5.08 -6.93
N TRP A 230 -2.99 -3.99 -6.58
CA TRP A 230 -4.42 -3.99 -6.31
C TRP A 230 -5.26 -4.18 -7.59
N GLU A 231 -4.81 -3.69 -8.75
CA GLU A 231 -5.45 -4.03 -10.03
C GLU A 231 -5.62 -5.55 -10.21
N ALA A 232 -4.55 -6.32 -9.99
CA ALA A 232 -4.60 -7.78 -10.07
C ALA A 232 -5.44 -8.40 -8.94
N LEU A 233 -5.37 -7.85 -7.72
CA LEU A 233 -6.13 -8.35 -6.57
C LEU A 233 -7.65 -8.15 -6.74
N CYS A 234 -8.07 -7.06 -7.39
CA CYS A 234 -9.47 -6.77 -7.70
C CYS A 234 -10.13 -7.86 -8.56
N LEU A 235 -9.36 -8.61 -9.35
CA LEU A 235 -9.91 -9.74 -10.13
C LEU A 235 -10.40 -10.88 -9.22
N SER A 236 -9.74 -11.10 -8.08
CA SER A 236 -10.15 -12.08 -7.07
C SER A 236 -11.19 -11.51 -6.10
N TYR A 237 -11.21 -10.18 -5.92
CA TYR A 237 -12.04 -9.49 -4.94
C TYR A 237 -12.75 -8.25 -5.49
N PRO A 238 -13.69 -8.40 -6.45
CA PRO A 238 -14.34 -7.28 -7.10
C PRO A 238 -15.08 -6.32 -6.16
N GLU A 239 -15.69 -6.78 -5.06
CA GLU A 239 -16.45 -5.91 -4.16
C GLU A 239 -15.61 -4.81 -3.47
N PHE A 240 -14.27 -4.92 -3.49
CA PHE A 240 -13.37 -3.89 -2.95
C PHE A 240 -12.93 -2.84 -3.98
N ILE A 241 -13.33 -2.96 -5.25
CA ILE A 241 -12.90 -2.06 -6.33
C ILE A 241 -13.21 -0.60 -6.00
N GLU A 242 -14.44 -0.28 -5.60
CA GLU A 242 -14.86 1.09 -5.30
C GLU A 242 -14.16 1.64 -4.05
N GLY A 243 -13.83 0.77 -3.09
CA GLY A 243 -12.99 1.13 -1.95
C GLY A 243 -11.59 1.54 -2.40
N ILE A 244 -10.98 0.74 -3.27
CA ILE A 244 -9.66 1.03 -3.86
C ILE A 244 -9.68 2.31 -4.72
N ILE A 245 -10.72 2.50 -5.54
CA ILE A 245 -10.92 3.74 -6.30
C ILE A 245 -11.05 4.93 -5.36
N SER A 246 -11.85 4.81 -4.30
CA SER A 246 -12.04 5.87 -3.30
C SER A 246 -10.72 6.22 -2.63
N ARG A 247 -9.89 5.22 -2.26
CA ARG A 247 -8.53 5.44 -1.76
C ARG A 247 -7.67 6.20 -2.74
N PHE A 248 -7.72 5.86 -4.04
CA PHE A 248 -6.96 6.54 -5.08
C PHE A 248 -7.39 8.00 -5.21
N VAL A 249 -8.68 8.27 -5.43
CA VAL A 249 -9.13 9.63 -5.73
C VAL A 249 -9.10 10.52 -4.48
N ASN A 250 -9.41 10.02 -3.28
CA ASN A 250 -9.36 10.82 -2.05
C ASN A 250 -7.94 11.13 -1.60
N ALA A 251 -6.98 10.29 -1.95
CA ALA A 251 -5.56 10.61 -1.77
C ALA A 251 -4.98 11.46 -2.90
N SER A 252 -5.75 11.78 -3.95
CA SER A 252 -5.31 12.69 -5.01
C SER A 252 -5.59 14.16 -4.63
N THR A 253 -4.66 15.03 -4.96
CA THR A 253 -4.66 16.46 -4.63
C THR A 253 -5.57 17.27 -5.57
N MET A 254 -5.90 18.50 -5.19
CA MET A 254 -6.77 19.38 -5.99
C MET A 254 -6.13 19.84 -7.30
N ASP A 255 -4.80 19.89 -7.35
CA ASP A 255 -3.99 20.17 -8.53
C ASP A 255 -3.72 18.91 -9.41
N GLY A 256 -4.42 17.79 -9.14
CA GLY A 256 -4.44 16.63 -10.02
C GLY A 256 -3.23 15.70 -9.91
N TYR A 257 -2.58 15.67 -8.74
CA TYR A 257 -1.46 14.79 -8.41
C TYR A 257 -1.77 13.95 -7.16
N ASN A 258 -0.75 13.41 -6.49
CA ASN A 258 -0.89 12.48 -5.38
C ASN A 258 0.39 12.43 -4.53
N PRO A 259 0.30 11.92 -3.29
CA PRO A 259 1.45 11.65 -2.45
C PRO A 259 2.28 10.49 -3.01
N TYR A 260 3.48 10.33 -2.48
CA TYR A 260 4.38 9.24 -2.86
C TYR A 260 3.91 7.88 -2.33
N ARG A 261 3.27 7.84 -1.15
CA ARG A 261 2.93 6.58 -0.45
C ARG A 261 1.50 6.55 0.05
N ILE A 262 0.86 5.38 -0.08
CA ILE A 262 -0.41 5.03 0.54
C ILE A 262 -0.17 4.10 1.73
N MET A 263 -0.96 4.25 2.79
CA MET A 263 -0.91 3.44 4.01
C MET A 263 -2.31 3.16 4.53
N ARG A 264 -2.52 2.18 5.41
CA ARG A 264 -3.85 1.90 5.99
C ARG A 264 -4.52 3.14 6.59
N ASN A 265 -3.76 3.97 7.29
CA ASN A 265 -4.27 5.19 7.93
C ASN A 265 -4.12 6.44 7.05
N GLY A 266 -4.07 6.33 5.73
CA GLY A 266 -4.06 7.49 4.81
C GLY A 266 -2.87 7.45 3.86
N PHE A 267 -2.06 8.50 3.88
CA PHE A 267 -0.95 8.67 2.94
C PHE A 267 0.20 9.48 3.54
N GLU A 268 1.35 9.41 2.86
CA GLU A 268 2.59 10.07 3.23
C GLU A 268 3.24 10.73 2.00
N TRP A 269 3.72 11.95 2.19
CA TRP A 269 4.49 12.70 1.20
C TRP A 269 5.97 12.75 1.60
N GLU A 270 6.84 12.99 0.63
CA GLU A 270 8.26 13.21 0.89
C GLU A 270 8.49 14.59 1.53
N VAL A 271 9.50 14.69 2.39
CA VAL A 271 9.93 15.94 3.02
C VAL A 271 11.38 16.16 2.61
N PRO A 272 11.76 17.35 2.12
CA PRO A 272 13.15 17.60 1.75
C PRO A 272 14.06 17.59 3.00
N ASP A 273 15.26 17.05 2.87
CA ASP A 273 16.30 17.18 3.89
C ASP A 273 16.76 18.64 3.97
N PRO A 274 16.53 19.35 5.10
CA PRO A 274 16.86 20.77 5.23
C PRO A 274 18.36 21.05 5.18
N HIS A 275 19.21 20.03 5.32
CA HIS A 275 20.66 20.15 5.26
C HIS A 275 21.24 19.78 3.89
N ASN A 276 20.41 19.42 2.93
CA ASN A 276 20.83 19.03 1.59
C ASN A 276 20.17 19.93 0.53
N ALA A 277 20.95 20.83 -0.06
CA ALA A 277 20.48 21.76 -1.09
C ALA A 277 19.96 21.06 -2.38
N TRP A 278 20.31 19.79 -2.59
CA TRP A 278 19.83 18.97 -3.71
C TRP A 278 18.64 18.09 -3.34
N SER A 279 18.12 18.22 -2.12
CA SER A 279 16.91 17.52 -1.71
C SER A 279 15.67 18.33 -2.07
N TYR A 280 14.93 17.86 -3.06
CA TYR A 280 13.67 18.45 -3.50
C TYR A 280 12.57 17.39 -3.56
N ILE A 281 11.32 17.84 -3.58
CA ILE A 281 10.12 17.01 -3.66
C ILE A 281 9.47 17.13 -5.04
N GLY A 282 8.36 16.44 -5.31
CA GLY A 282 7.63 16.61 -6.56
C GLY A 282 6.56 15.56 -6.77
N TYR A 283 6.01 15.54 -7.99
CA TYR A 283 4.96 14.63 -8.39
C TYR A 283 5.36 13.86 -9.64
N TRP A 284 5.20 12.54 -9.63
CA TRP A 284 5.50 11.69 -10.78
C TRP A 284 4.40 11.81 -11.84
N GLY A 285 4.79 12.02 -13.10
CA GLY A 285 3.85 12.31 -14.19
C GLY A 285 2.88 11.18 -14.54
N ASP A 286 3.29 9.92 -14.35
CA ASP A 286 2.49 8.74 -14.73
C ASP A 286 1.50 8.29 -13.66
N HIS A 287 1.63 8.76 -12.42
CA HIS A 287 0.92 8.21 -11.24
C HIS A 287 -0.61 8.29 -11.31
N GLN A 288 -1.18 9.12 -12.16
CA GLN A 288 -2.62 9.38 -12.17
C GLN A 288 -3.38 8.55 -13.22
N ILE A 289 -3.17 8.87 -14.49
CA ILE A 289 -4.09 8.50 -15.58
C ILE A 289 -4.26 6.98 -15.72
N ILE A 290 -3.17 6.25 -16.01
CA ILE A 290 -3.28 4.84 -16.38
C ILE A 290 -3.69 3.96 -15.20
N TYR A 291 -3.19 4.22 -14.00
CA TYR A 291 -3.51 3.41 -12.82
C TYR A 291 -4.96 3.60 -12.39
N LEU A 292 -5.47 4.83 -12.43
CA LEU A 292 -6.89 5.10 -12.20
C LEU A 292 -7.75 4.46 -13.29
N GLN A 293 -7.35 4.60 -14.56
CA GLN A 293 -8.07 4.03 -15.71
C GLN A 293 -8.28 2.54 -15.56
N LYS A 294 -7.25 1.78 -15.15
CA LYS A 294 -7.37 0.33 -14.96
C LYS A 294 -8.40 -0.05 -13.89
N LEU A 295 -8.46 0.71 -12.79
CA LEU A 295 -9.43 0.48 -11.73
C LEU A 295 -10.86 0.84 -12.18
N MET A 296 -11.02 1.93 -12.93
CA MET A 296 -12.31 2.36 -13.49
C MET A 296 -12.85 1.35 -14.50
N GLU A 297 -12.00 0.78 -15.34
CA GLU A 297 -12.38 -0.28 -16.27
C GLU A 297 -12.86 -1.54 -15.52
N LEU A 298 -12.19 -1.92 -14.43
CA LEU A 298 -12.62 -3.04 -13.60
C LEU A 298 -13.97 -2.75 -12.93
N SER A 299 -14.17 -1.56 -12.36
CA SER A 299 -15.47 -1.16 -11.78
C SER A 299 -16.57 -1.20 -12.83
N HIS A 300 -16.32 -0.67 -14.03
CA HIS A 300 -17.30 -0.69 -15.11
C HIS A 300 -17.65 -2.12 -15.57
N GLN A 301 -16.69 -3.04 -15.55
CA GLN A 301 -16.89 -4.44 -15.93
C GLN A 301 -17.63 -5.25 -14.86
N PHE A 302 -17.23 -5.14 -13.60
CA PHE A 302 -17.80 -5.92 -12.50
C PHE A 302 -19.08 -5.29 -11.93
N HIS A 303 -19.16 -3.95 -11.90
CA HIS A 303 -20.25 -3.18 -11.30
C HIS A 303 -20.82 -2.12 -12.27
N PRO A 304 -21.42 -2.53 -13.40
CA PRO A 304 -21.97 -1.60 -14.38
C PRO A 304 -22.98 -0.64 -13.73
N GLY A 305 -22.84 0.65 -14.02
CA GLY A 305 -23.66 1.73 -13.43
C GLY A 305 -23.15 2.28 -12.10
N LYS A 306 -22.22 1.62 -11.41
CA LYS A 306 -21.70 2.11 -10.12
C LYS A 306 -20.97 3.45 -10.24
N ILE A 307 -20.17 3.61 -11.30
CA ILE A 307 -19.47 4.89 -11.56
C ILE A 307 -20.48 6.02 -11.78
N ASP A 308 -21.59 5.78 -12.51
CA ASP A 308 -22.64 6.78 -12.77
C ASP A 308 -23.25 7.31 -11.46
N VAL A 309 -23.47 6.44 -10.47
CA VAL A 309 -23.92 6.86 -9.13
C VAL A 309 -22.89 7.79 -8.46
N LEU A 310 -21.60 7.46 -8.57
CA LEU A 310 -20.51 8.22 -7.94
C LEU A 310 -20.28 9.59 -8.60
N LEU A 311 -20.70 9.78 -9.85
CA LEU A 311 -20.52 11.04 -10.60
C LEU A 311 -21.15 12.25 -9.89
N ASN A 312 -22.25 12.05 -9.15
CA ASN A 312 -22.94 13.12 -8.41
C ASN A 312 -22.85 12.98 -6.87
N GLN A 313 -22.33 11.87 -6.37
CA GLN A 313 -22.25 11.63 -4.92
C GLN A 313 -21.09 12.41 -4.27
N ARG A 314 -21.41 13.35 -3.38
CA ARG A 314 -20.42 14.23 -2.69
C ARG A 314 -19.74 13.58 -1.48
N ILE A 315 -19.05 12.47 -1.72
CA ILE A 315 -18.30 11.73 -0.67
C ILE A 315 -16.79 11.85 -0.80
N PHE A 316 -16.30 12.38 -1.92
CA PHE A 316 -14.87 12.46 -2.20
C PHE A 316 -14.24 13.72 -1.62
N THR A 317 -12.92 13.67 -1.42
CA THR A 317 -12.11 14.71 -0.77
C THR A 317 -10.82 14.94 -1.56
N TYR A 318 -10.04 15.96 -1.21
CA TYR A 318 -8.70 16.18 -1.74
C TYR A 318 -7.65 15.95 -0.68
N ALA A 319 -6.54 15.31 -1.06
CA ALA A 319 -5.34 15.31 -0.23
C ALA A 319 -4.76 16.73 -0.13
N ASN A 320 -4.39 17.14 1.09
CA ASN A 320 -3.74 18.41 1.38
C ASN A 320 -2.25 18.16 1.60
N ILE A 321 -1.50 18.12 0.50
CA ILE A 321 -0.05 17.93 0.51
C ILE A 321 0.61 19.30 0.58
N PRO A 322 1.64 19.50 1.43
CA PRO A 322 2.31 20.79 1.58
C PRO A 322 3.26 21.11 0.41
N TYR A 323 2.86 20.82 -0.82
CA TYR A 323 3.60 21.13 -2.04
C TYR A 323 2.89 22.27 -2.75
N GLN A 324 3.66 23.22 -3.27
CA GLN A 324 3.14 24.38 -4.00
C GLN A 324 3.79 24.40 -5.36
N ILE A 325 3.00 24.14 -6.40
CA ILE A 325 3.43 24.31 -7.78
C ILE A 325 3.54 25.82 -8.05
N LYS A 326 4.68 26.25 -8.61
CA LYS A 326 4.95 27.66 -8.93
C LYS A 326 4.01 28.20 -10.01
N SER A 327 4.04 29.51 -10.23
CA SER A 327 3.30 30.11 -11.34
C SER A 327 3.80 29.62 -12.70
N TYR A 328 2.96 29.70 -13.73
CA TYR A 328 3.32 29.27 -15.08
C TYR A 328 4.58 29.98 -15.60
N ASP A 329 4.70 31.29 -15.40
CA ASP A 329 5.85 32.08 -15.85
C ASP A 329 7.16 31.61 -15.20
N GLU A 330 7.15 31.32 -13.90
CA GLU A 330 8.31 30.76 -13.19
C GLU A 330 8.68 29.35 -13.68
N ILE A 331 7.69 28.52 -14.00
CA ILE A 331 7.92 27.18 -14.55
C ILE A 331 8.53 27.27 -15.96
N ILE A 332 8.09 28.22 -16.78
CA ILE A 332 8.66 28.46 -18.11
C ILE A 332 10.11 28.98 -18.01
N GLU A 333 10.38 29.89 -17.05
CA GLU A 333 11.72 30.40 -16.81
C GLU A 333 12.69 29.28 -16.41
N ASN A 334 12.28 28.39 -15.50
CA ASN A 334 13.09 27.23 -15.10
C ASN A 334 12.24 26.00 -14.76
N PRO A 335 12.01 25.09 -15.72
CA PRO A 335 11.12 23.95 -15.51
C PRO A 335 11.71 22.82 -14.67
N LYS A 336 12.94 23.01 -14.15
CA LYS A 336 13.57 22.09 -13.18
C LYS A 336 13.37 22.54 -11.73
N ASP A 337 12.88 23.76 -11.49
CA ASP A 337 12.61 24.32 -10.15
C ASP A 337 11.18 24.88 -10.10
N THR A 338 10.22 23.99 -9.81
CA THR A 338 8.78 24.21 -10.09
C THR A 338 7.87 23.86 -8.92
N VAL A 339 8.37 23.14 -7.91
CA VAL A 339 7.54 22.71 -6.76
C VAL A 339 8.25 23.05 -5.45
N LEU A 340 7.62 23.93 -4.67
CA LEU A 340 8.09 24.38 -3.37
C LEU A 340 7.47 23.55 -2.24
N PHE A 341 8.20 23.42 -1.13
CA PHE A 341 7.70 22.78 0.09
C PHE A 341 7.22 23.82 1.10
N ASN A 342 5.95 23.73 1.51
CA ASN A 342 5.35 24.61 2.52
C ASN A 342 5.51 24.01 3.93
N ALA A 343 6.63 24.33 4.59
CA ALA A 343 6.93 23.84 5.94
C ALA A 343 5.88 24.23 6.99
N ALA A 344 5.30 25.44 6.89
CA ALA A 344 4.29 25.89 7.85
C ALA A 344 2.97 25.09 7.73
N LEU A 345 2.59 24.71 6.51
CA LEU A 345 1.44 23.83 6.28
C LEU A 345 1.75 22.40 6.75
N HIS A 346 2.96 21.90 6.48
CA HIS A 346 3.42 20.60 6.96
C HIS A 346 3.26 20.46 8.49
N GLU A 347 3.85 21.37 9.26
CA GLU A 347 3.78 21.35 10.73
C GLU A 347 2.33 21.41 11.23
N ARG A 348 1.51 22.27 10.62
CA ARG A 348 0.09 22.41 10.98
C ARG A 348 -0.68 21.12 10.76
N ILE A 349 -0.46 20.44 9.63
CA ILE A 349 -1.09 19.15 9.36
C ILE A 349 -0.65 18.12 10.39
N HIS A 350 0.65 18.03 10.71
CA HIS A 350 1.17 17.09 11.69
C HIS A 350 0.58 17.28 13.10
N ILE A 351 0.48 18.53 13.56
CA ILE A 351 -0.19 18.87 14.83
C ILE A 351 -1.65 18.41 14.79
N ASN A 352 -2.37 18.72 13.70
CA ASN A 352 -3.78 18.38 13.57
C ASN A 352 -4.03 16.87 13.49
N VAL A 353 -3.14 16.09 12.88
CA VAL A 353 -3.24 14.62 12.83
C VAL A 353 -3.28 14.02 14.23
N ALA A 354 -2.49 14.56 15.16
CA ALA A 354 -2.49 14.10 16.54
C ALA A 354 -3.87 14.28 17.21
N HIS A 355 -4.60 15.35 16.85
CA HIS A 355 -5.88 15.72 17.46
C HIS A 355 -7.12 15.19 16.73
N LEU A 356 -7.09 15.10 15.40
CA LEU A 356 -8.25 14.80 14.56
C LEU A 356 -8.20 13.41 13.93
N GLY A 357 -7.01 12.79 13.87
CA GLY A 357 -6.77 11.58 13.10
C GLY A 357 -6.25 11.87 11.70
N ALA A 358 -6.16 10.84 10.86
CA ALA A 358 -5.58 10.93 9.52
C ALA A 358 -6.25 11.96 8.59
N ASP A 359 -7.56 12.19 8.73
CA ASP A 359 -8.33 13.13 7.92
C ASP A 359 -7.85 14.58 8.06
N ALA A 360 -7.02 14.90 9.06
CA ALA A 360 -6.32 16.18 9.11
C ALA A 360 -5.42 16.44 7.88
N ARG A 361 -5.03 15.40 7.15
CA ARG A 361 -4.28 15.49 5.89
C ARG A 361 -5.15 15.80 4.68
N LEU A 362 -6.46 15.91 4.83
CA LEU A 362 -7.36 16.27 3.74
C LEU A 362 -7.53 17.80 3.66
N LEU A 363 -8.03 18.28 2.53
CA LEU A 363 -8.42 19.68 2.36
C LEU A 363 -9.68 19.96 3.17
N TRP A 364 -9.71 21.11 3.84
CA TRP A 364 -10.83 21.55 4.68
C TRP A 364 -11.57 22.69 3.98
N ASP A 365 -12.86 22.82 4.27
CA ASP A 365 -13.64 23.96 3.82
C ASP A 365 -13.15 25.28 4.44
N LYS A 366 -13.70 26.42 3.96
CA LYS A 366 -13.34 27.76 4.45
C LYS A 366 -13.60 27.95 5.95
N SER A 367 -14.51 27.18 6.56
CA SER A 367 -14.79 27.25 7.99
C SER A 367 -13.75 26.48 8.84
N GLY A 368 -13.03 25.54 8.22
CA GLY A 368 -12.09 24.66 8.92
C GLY A 368 -12.77 23.61 9.80
N HIS A 369 -14.09 23.41 9.65
CA HIS A 369 -14.86 22.46 10.48
C HIS A 369 -15.09 21.11 9.80
N HIS A 370 -15.17 21.08 8.47
CA HIS A 370 -15.40 19.86 7.70
C HIS A 370 -14.35 19.69 6.59
N THR A 371 -14.12 18.44 6.21
CA THR A 371 -13.32 18.14 5.02
C THR A 371 -14.11 18.55 3.79
N TYR A 372 -13.44 19.16 2.82
CA TYR A 372 -14.08 19.66 1.60
C TYR A 372 -14.58 18.49 0.75
N LYS A 373 -15.87 18.50 0.39
CA LYS A 373 -16.55 17.39 -0.29
C LYS A 373 -16.94 17.69 -1.73
N VAL A 374 -16.57 16.78 -2.61
CA VAL A 374 -16.82 16.85 -4.05
C VAL A 374 -17.29 15.50 -4.58
N ASN A 375 -17.80 15.47 -5.81
CA ASN A 375 -18.24 14.24 -6.47
C ASN A 375 -17.12 13.63 -7.33
N LEU A 376 -17.35 12.44 -7.90
CA LEU A 376 -16.34 11.80 -8.73
C LEU A 376 -16.05 12.60 -10.00
N THR A 377 -17.05 13.27 -10.57
CA THR A 377 -16.86 14.09 -11.78
C THR A 377 -15.77 15.14 -11.57
N GLU A 378 -15.82 15.87 -10.46
CA GLU A 378 -14.80 16.87 -10.13
C GLU A 378 -13.43 16.24 -9.91
N LYS A 379 -13.36 15.08 -9.25
CA LYS A 379 -12.10 14.34 -9.06
C LYS A 379 -11.44 13.95 -10.38
N ILE A 380 -12.25 13.57 -11.38
CA ILE A 380 -11.79 13.26 -12.74
C ILE A 380 -11.35 14.52 -13.47
N LEU A 381 -12.10 15.62 -13.35
CA LEU A 381 -11.71 16.90 -13.94
C LEU A 381 -10.39 17.41 -13.36
N ALA A 382 -10.18 17.35 -12.05
CA ALA A 382 -8.94 17.79 -11.42
C ALA A 382 -7.69 17.12 -12.02
N THR A 383 -7.73 15.79 -12.20
CA THR A 383 -6.60 15.04 -12.78
C THR A 383 -6.48 15.24 -14.29
N LEU A 384 -7.60 15.32 -15.01
CA LEU A 384 -7.63 15.53 -16.46
C LEU A 384 -7.10 16.92 -16.83
N LEU A 385 -7.64 17.97 -16.22
CA LEU A 385 -7.28 19.36 -16.51
C LEU A 385 -5.82 19.65 -16.12
N SER A 386 -5.31 19.04 -15.04
CA SER A 386 -3.89 19.09 -14.69
C SER A 386 -2.97 18.50 -15.77
N LYS A 387 -3.41 17.46 -16.49
CA LYS A 387 -2.65 16.92 -17.63
C LYS A 387 -2.81 17.78 -18.88
N LEU A 388 -4.04 18.25 -19.17
CA LEU A 388 -4.30 19.08 -20.35
C LEU A 388 -3.62 20.45 -20.27
N SER A 389 -3.50 21.05 -19.08
CA SER A 389 -2.74 22.29 -18.91
C SER A 389 -1.24 22.14 -19.20
N ASN A 390 -0.73 20.90 -19.18
CA ASN A 390 0.64 20.55 -19.52
C ASN A 390 0.76 19.90 -20.91
N PHE A 391 -0.31 19.87 -21.70
CA PHE A 391 -0.26 19.31 -23.04
C PHE A 391 0.44 20.27 -24.01
N ILE A 392 1.51 19.80 -24.63
CA ILE A 392 2.20 20.49 -25.71
C ILE A 392 1.83 19.79 -27.02
N PRO A 393 1.12 20.48 -27.93
CA PRO A 393 0.76 19.93 -29.24
C PRO A 393 1.97 19.31 -29.94
N GLU A 394 1.76 18.14 -30.55
CA GLU A 394 2.77 17.35 -31.26
C GLU A 394 3.93 16.78 -30.40
N ALA A 395 4.00 17.11 -29.11
CA ALA A 395 5.12 16.69 -28.24
C ALA A 395 4.72 15.77 -27.07
N GLY A 396 3.52 15.93 -26.48
CA GLY A 396 3.06 15.12 -25.35
C GLY A 396 2.74 15.94 -24.09
N ILE A 397 2.71 15.27 -22.93
CA ILE A 397 2.49 15.94 -21.64
C ILE A 397 3.82 16.37 -21.04
N TRP A 398 3.97 17.64 -20.70
CA TRP A 398 5.21 18.21 -20.19
C TRP A 398 5.62 17.61 -18.83
N LEU A 399 6.90 17.25 -18.70
CA LEU A 399 7.49 16.70 -17.46
C LEU A 399 8.12 17.79 -16.61
N ASN A 400 7.32 18.57 -15.89
CA ASN A 400 7.77 19.78 -15.17
C ASN A 400 7.51 19.74 -13.66
N THR A 401 7.34 18.57 -13.05
CA THR A 401 6.92 18.41 -11.65
C THR A 401 8.01 17.82 -10.73
N GLN A 402 9.28 18.04 -11.05
CA GLN A 402 10.46 17.63 -10.26
C GLN A 402 10.59 16.12 -9.98
N ARG A 403 9.78 15.27 -10.61
CA ARG A 403 9.93 13.80 -10.57
C ARG A 403 9.73 13.22 -11.97
N PRO A 404 10.40 12.09 -12.27
CA PRO A 404 10.22 11.41 -13.55
C PRO A 404 8.86 10.72 -13.62
N GLU A 405 8.68 9.92 -14.66
CA GLU A 405 7.62 8.92 -14.74
C GLU A 405 8.14 7.53 -14.30
N TRP A 406 7.64 6.46 -14.91
CA TRP A 406 7.96 5.08 -14.54
C TRP A 406 9.47 4.76 -14.51
N ASN A 407 10.24 5.25 -15.49
CA ASN A 407 11.67 4.96 -15.61
C ASN A 407 12.52 6.03 -14.91
N ASP A 408 12.87 5.77 -13.65
CA ASP A 408 13.70 6.66 -12.84
C ASP A 408 15.12 6.85 -13.43
N ALA A 409 15.63 5.90 -14.20
CA ALA A 409 16.96 6.01 -14.83
C ALA A 409 17.05 7.12 -15.90
N ASN A 410 15.90 7.60 -16.40
CA ASN A 410 15.81 8.73 -17.33
C ASN A 410 15.34 10.02 -16.65
N ASN A 411 15.55 10.16 -15.34
CA ASN A 411 15.10 11.32 -14.56
C ASN A 411 15.62 12.69 -15.03
N ALA A 412 16.72 12.74 -15.77
CA ALA A 412 17.23 13.98 -16.36
C ALA A 412 16.29 14.61 -17.41
N LEU A 413 15.33 13.84 -17.95
CA LEU A 413 14.31 14.35 -18.86
C LEU A 413 13.36 15.35 -18.17
N VAL A 414 13.22 15.30 -16.85
CA VAL A 414 12.41 16.26 -16.09
C VAL A 414 12.92 17.68 -16.35
N GLY A 415 12.01 18.59 -16.69
CA GLY A 415 12.28 19.96 -17.10
C GLY A 415 11.91 20.18 -18.57
N ASN A 416 12.61 19.54 -19.50
CA ASN A 416 12.42 19.80 -20.94
C ASN A 416 11.76 18.64 -21.70
N GLY A 417 11.65 17.46 -21.06
CA GLY A 417 11.04 16.30 -21.66
C GLY A 417 9.52 16.40 -21.70
N THR A 418 8.93 15.73 -22.69
CA THR A 418 7.49 15.53 -22.82
C THR A 418 7.18 14.04 -22.91
N SER A 419 6.05 13.62 -22.34
CA SER A 419 5.62 12.23 -22.32
C SER A 419 4.50 11.99 -23.34
N MET A 420 4.88 11.37 -24.45
CA MET A 420 3.93 10.74 -25.35
C MET A 420 3.30 9.49 -24.73
N VAL A 421 3.99 8.83 -23.79
CA VAL A 421 3.47 7.66 -23.08
C VAL A 421 2.21 8.04 -22.30
N THR A 422 2.28 9.09 -21.50
CA THR A 422 1.13 9.60 -20.74
C THR A 422 0.05 10.14 -21.67
N LEU A 423 0.40 10.79 -22.79
CA LEU A 423 -0.59 11.22 -23.78
C LEU A 423 -1.36 10.03 -24.42
N CYS A 424 -0.67 8.93 -24.74
CA CYS A 424 -1.32 7.72 -25.26
C CYS A 424 -2.32 7.13 -24.26
N TYR A 425 -1.98 7.10 -22.98
CA TYR A 425 -2.91 6.66 -21.94
C TYR A 425 -4.02 7.69 -21.68
N LEU A 426 -3.75 8.98 -21.81
CA LEU A 426 -4.75 10.03 -21.73
C LEU A 426 -5.80 9.90 -22.83
N ARG A 427 -5.41 9.52 -24.05
CA ARG A 427 -6.35 9.18 -25.13
C ARG A 427 -7.29 8.03 -24.73
N ARG A 428 -6.76 6.96 -24.12
CA ARG A 428 -7.57 5.83 -23.62
C ARG A 428 -8.54 6.29 -22.53
N PHE A 429 -8.05 7.10 -21.60
CA PHE A 429 -8.83 7.67 -20.51
C PHE A 429 -9.99 8.53 -21.03
N LEU A 430 -9.70 9.49 -21.91
CA LEU A 430 -10.72 10.33 -22.55
C LEU A 430 -11.75 9.49 -23.30
N LYS A 431 -11.32 8.45 -24.02
CA LYS A 431 -12.25 7.59 -24.76
C LYS A 431 -13.22 6.86 -23.84
N PHE A 432 -12.73 6.36 -22.70
CA PHE A 432 -13.56 5.71 -21.69
C PHE A 432 -14.57 6.70 -21.06
N TRP A 433 -14.13 7.90 -20.68
CA TRP A 433 -15.01 8.88 -20.07
C TRP A 433 -16.02 9.47 -21.05
N GLU A 434 -15.65 9.68 -22.32
CA GLU A 434 -16.57 10.06 -23.39
C GLU A 434 -17.74 9.06 -23.48
N GLU A 435 -17.43 7.76 -23.53
CA GLU A 435 -18.45 6.70 -23.58
C GLU A 435 -19.28 6.64 -22.29
N LEU A 436 -18.66 6.83 -21.13
CA LEU A 436 -19.35 6.81 -19.84
C LEU A 436 -20.34 7.99 -19.72
N PHE A 437 -19.90 9.21 -20.02
CA PHE A 437 -20.76 10.40 -19.96
C PHE A 437 -21.85 10.38 -21.03
N ALA A 438 -21.58 9.87 -22.24
CA ALA A 438 -22.59 9.74 -23.29
C ALA A 438 -23.75 8.80 -22.89
N ASN A 439 -23.51 7.85 -21.98
CA ASN A 439 -24.50 6.91 -21.46
C ASN A 439 -24.98 7.27 -20.04
N SER A 440 -24.54 8.41 -19.49
CA SER A 440 -24.90 8.82 -18.13
C SER A 440 -26.36 9.22 -18.05
N THR A 441 -26.98 8.98 -16.89
CA THR A 441 -28.35 9.40 -16.63
C THR A 441 -28.46 10.84 -16.12
N HIS A 442 -27.33 11.48 -15.83
CA HIS A 442 -27.27 12.83 -15.27
C HIS A 442 -27.20 13.89 -16.38
N GLU A 443 -28.13 14.84 -16.37
CA GLU A 443 -28.08 16.01 -17.27
C GLU A 443 -27.10 17.09 -16.77
N GLN A 444 -26.85 17.12 -15.46
CA GLN A 444 -26.03 18.13 -14.80
C GLN A 444 -25.20 17.51 -13.68
N VAL A 445 -24.02 18.09 -13.46
CA VAL A 445 -23.10 17.74 -12.38
C VAL A 445 -22.66 19.01 -11.67
N ALA A 446 -22.58 18.94 -10.33
CA ALA A 446 -22.07 20.06 -9.54
C ALA A 446 -20.54 19.95 -9.40
N VAL A 447 -19.84 21.06 -9.61
CA VAL A 447 -18.40 21.18 -9.37
C VAL A 447 -18.11 22.48 -8.63
N SER A 448 -16.96 22.58 -7.97
CA SER A 448 -16.47 23.84 -7.40
C SER A 448 -16.42 24.96 -8.45
N GLU A 449 -16.72 26.19 -8.03
CA GLU A 449 -16.66 27.38 -8.90
C GLU A 449 -15.25 27.57 -9.50
N GLU A 450 -14.23 27.33 -8.70
CA GLU A 450 -12.83 27.39 -9.10
C GLU A 450 -12.51 26.34 -10.18
N MET A 451 -13.08 25.14 -10.09
CA MET A 451 -12.90 24.07 -11.08
C MET A 451 -13.65 24.39 -12.39
N ALA A 452 -14.87 24.93 -12.28
CA ALA A 452 -15.64 25.35 -13.46
C ALA A 452 -14.92 26.45 -14.24
N THR A 453 -14.31 27.41 -13.54
CA THR A 453 -13.50 28.47 -14.15
C THR A 453 -12.31 27.86 -14.90
N PHE A 454 -11.54 26.99 -14.24
CA PHE A 454 -10.37 26.36 -14.86
C PHE A 454 -10.73 25.48 -16.07
N PHE A 455 -11.84 24.74 -15.99
CA PHE A 455 -12.37 23.98 -17.11
C PHE A 455 -12.70 24.88 -18.30
N GLN A 456 -13.41 25.99 -18.05
CA GLN A 456 -13.82 26.91 -19.09
C GLN A 456 -12.61 27.57 -19.77
N ASP A 457 -11.62 27.98 -18.98
CA ASP A 457 -10.38 28.56 -19.49
C ASP A 457 -9.68 27.57 -20.43
N ILE A 458 -9.46 26.32 -20.02
CA ILE A 458 -8.84 25.29 -20.87
C ILE A 458 -9.68 24.99 -22.11
N PHE A 459 -11.00 24.90 -21.99
CA PHE A 459 -11.89 24.57 -23.11
C PHE A 459 -11.90 25.65 -24.20
N THR A 460 -11.59 26.90 -23.84
CA THR A 460 -11.58 28.05 -24.76
C THR A 460 -10.25 28.30 -25.46
N ILE A 461 -9.17 27.62 -25.04
CA ILE A 461 -7.85 27.63 -25.72
C ILE A 461 -7.96 26.83 -27.02
#